data_AF-A0A363NYG7-F1
#
_entry.id   AF-A0A363NYG7-F1
#
_cell.length_a   1.000
_cell.length_b   1.000
_cell.length_c   1.000
_cell.angle_alpha   90.00
_cell.angle_beta   90.00
_cell.angle_gamma   90.00
#
_symmetry.space_group_name_H-M   'P 1'
#
loop_
_entity.id
_entity.type
_entity.pdbx_description
1 polymer ?
#
loop_
_entity_poly.entity_id
_entity_poly.type
_entity_poly.pdbx_seq_one_letter_code
_entity_poly.pdbx_strand_id
1 'polypeptide(L)'
;MSMATVFQLVHVVEETEFKTIDQPKVEEEWMIHQIQSTANCATGSKVLIWLLGGLNFQVEHQLFPKISHVHYPALNRIVKQTCR
;
A
#
# COMPACT_ATOMS: atom_id res chain seq x y z
N MET A 1 20.85 -4.07 5.66
CA MET A 1 19.89 -4.98 6.31
C MET A 1 18.62 -4.26 6.79
N SER A 2 18.63 -2.96 7.12
CA SER A 2 17.46 -2.25 7.67
C SER A 2 16.32 -1.97 6.68
N MET A 3 16.62 -1.68 5.41
CA MET A 3 15.60 -1.40 4.37
C MET A 3 14.82 -2.66 3.95
N ALA A 4 15.51 -3.81 3.90
CA ALA A 4 14.93 -5.08 3.49
C ALA A 4 13.90 -5.61 4.51
N THR A 5 14.12 -5.37 5.81
CA THR A 5 13.18 -5.77 6.86
C THR A 5 11.87 -5.00 6.79
N VAL A 6 11.93 -3.70 6.49
CA VAL A 6 10.73 -2.86 6.28
C VAL A 6 9.97 -3.34 5.04
N PHE A 7 10.68 -3.62 3.95
CA PHE A 7 10.08 -4.10 2.70
C PHE A 7 9.38 -5.45 2.87
N GLN A 8 9.96 -6.35 3.68
CA GLN A 8 9.37 -7.67 3.96
C GLN A 8 8.15 -7.59 4.88
N LEU A 9 8.11 -6.69 5.86
CA LEU A 9 6.95 -6.52 6.74
C LEU A 9 5.67 -6.07 6.01
N VAL A 10 5.80 -5.40 4.87
CA VAL A 10 4.63 -4.97 4.08
C VAL A 10 4.09 -6.09 3.16
N HIS A 11 4.93 -7.09 2.86
CA HIS A 11 4.57 -8.24 2.04
C HIS A 11 4.28 -9.53 2.84
N VAL A 12 4.62 -9.57 4.13
CA VAL A 12 4.36 -10.71 5.04
C VAL A 12 3.40 -10.27 6.14
N VAL A 13 2.20 -9.86 5.73
CA VAL A 13 1.06 -9.65 6.63
C VAL A 13 0.01 -10.69 6.32
N GLU A 14 -0.38 -11.43 7.37
CA GLU A 14 -1.28 -12.59 7.37
C GLU A 14 -2.74 -12.23 7.01
N GLU A 15 -3.08 -10.92 6.95
CA GLU A 15 -4.41 -10.43 6.56
C GLU A 15 -4.67 -10.39 5.04
N THR A 16 -3.70 -10.78 4.21
CA THR A 16 -3.86 -10.73 2.74
C THR A 16 -4.42 -12.05 2.20
N GLU A 17 -5.70 -12.05 1.80
CA GLU A 17 -6.31 -13.18 1.07
C GLU A 17 -5.77 -13.23 -0.36
N PHE A 18 -4.76 -14.07 -0.60
CA PHE A 18 -4.37 -14.45 -1.95
C PHE A 18 -5.40 -15.42 -2.53
N LYS A 19 -6.38 -14.92 -3.28
CA LYS A 19 -7.33 -15.78 -4.01
C LYS A 19 -6.57 -16.66 -5.03
N THR A 20 -6.68 -17.97 -4.88
CA THR A 20 -6.26 -18.96 -5.89
C THR A 20 -7.18 -18.85 -7.10
N ILE A 21 -6.63 -18.42 -8.24
CA ILE A 21 -7.39 -18.10 -9.45
C ILE A 21 -7.68 -19.39 -10.23
N ASP A 22 -8.93 -19.84 -10.25
CA ASP A 22 -9.42 -20.93 -11.11
C ASP A 22 -10.01 -20.44 -12.45
N GLN A 23 -9.95 -19.13 -12.74
CA GLN A 23 -10.47 -18.52 -13.98
C GLN A 23 -9.56 -17.40 -14.51
N PRO A 24 -9.22 -17.35 -15.82
CA PRO A 24 -8.18 -16.47 -16.38
C PRO A 24 -8.58 -14.99 -16.49
N LYS A 25 -9.61 -14.54 -15.77
CA LYS A 25 -10.05 -13.15 -15.75
C LYS A 25 -10.38 -12.73 -14.32
N VAL A 26 -9.42 -12.06 -13.69
CA VAL A 26 -9.70 -11.24 -12.51
C VAL A 26 -10.17 -9.88 -13.02
N GLU A 27 -11.48 -9.76 -13.25
CA GLU A 27 -12.17 -8.47 -13.43
C GLU A 27 -12.62 -7.85 -12.09
N GLU A 28 -12.10 -8.32 -10.95
CA GLU A 28 -12.02 -7.41 -9.79
C GLU A 28 -11.03 -6.30 -10.19
N GLU A 29 -11.54 -5.08 -10.40
CA GLU A 29 -10.77 -3.92 -10.85
C GLU A 29 -9.42 -3.92 -10.14
N TRP A 30 -8.33 -3.95 -10.89
CA TRP A 30 -6.93 -3.98 -10.41
C TRP A 30 -6.69 -3.17 -9.11
N MET A 31 -7.39 -2.05 -8.97
CA MET A 31 -7.42 -1.18 -7.80
C MET A 31 -7.85 -1.87 -6.49
N ILE A 32 -8.92 -2.67 -6.51
CA ILE A 32 -9.44 -3.43 -5.35
C ILE A 32 -8.40 -4.44 -4.89
N HIS A 33 -7.79 -5.16 -5.84
CA HIS A 33 -6.75 -6.13 -5.52
C HIS A 33 -5.53 -5.48 -4.86
N GLN A 34 -5.07 -4.32 -5.37
CA GLN A 34 -3.97 -3.59 -4.74
C GLN A 34 -4.30 -3.16 -3.30
N ILE A 35 -5.54 -2.71 -3.05
CA ILE A 35 -5.98 -2.29 -1.71
C ILE A 35 -6.07 -3.47 -0.75
N GLN A 36 -6.52 -4.65 -1.21
CA GLN A 36 -6.65 -5.85 -0.37
C GLN A 36 -5.32 -6.55 -0.09
N SER A 37 -4.38 -6.54 -1.05
CA SER A 37 -3.12 -7.29 -0.96
C SER A 37 -1.95 -6.46 -0.42
N THR A 38 -2.17 -5.18 -0.13
CA THR A 38 -1.10 -4.26 0.25
C THR A 38 -1.47 -3.48 1.50
N ALA A 39 -0.55 -3.41 2.46
CA ALA A 39 -0.73 -2.67 3.69
C ALA A 39 0.10 -1.37 3.70
N ASN A 40 -0.37 -0.38 4.44
CA ASN A 40 0.46 0.76 4.82
C ASN A 40 0.90 0.59 6.27
N CYS A 41 2.16 0.90 6.58
CA CYS A 41 2.70 0.81 7.94
C CYS A 41 3.03 2.21 8.46
N ALA A 42 3.00 2.43 9.78
CA ALA A 42 3.53 3.66 10.42
C ALA A 42 3.21 5.02 9.74
N THR A 43 2.01 5.20 9.19
CA THR A 43 1.61 6.40 8.39
C THR A 43 1.31 7.65 9.23
N GLY A 44 1.35 7.55 10.56
CA GLY A 44 1.02 8.65 11.47
C GLY A 44 2.19 9.58 11.84
N SER A 45 3.45 9.20 11.57
CA SER A 45 4.63 9.97 11.98
C SER A 45 5.31 10.64 10.80
N LYS A 46 5.29 11.98 10.75
CA LYS A 46 5.97 12.78 9.72
C LYS A 46 7.47 12.49 9.62
N VAL A 47 8.11 12.20 10.75
CA VAL A 47 9.54 11.85 10.80
C VAL A 47 9.78 10.52 10.09
N LEU A 48 8.96 9.50 10.37
CA LEU A 48 9.08 8.19 9.72
C LEU A 48 8.77 8.27 8.22
N ILE A 49 7.78 9.07 7.82
CA ILE A 49 7.45 9.29 6.40
C ILE A 49 8.66 9.86 5.64
N TRP A 50 9.35 10.85 6.21
CA TRP A 50 10.52 11.45 5.60
C TRP A 50 11.73 10.51 5.59
N LEU A 51 12.02 9.85 6.71
CA LEU A 51 13.14 8.90 6.83
C LEU A 51 12.99 7.69 5.90
N LEU A 52 11.77 7.23 5.66
CA LEU A 52 11.46 6.10 4.80
C LEU A 52 11.22 6.52 3.34
N GLY A 53 11.31 7.81 3.00
CA GLY A 53 11.06 8.30 1.64
C GLY A 53 9.65 7.97 1.12
N GLY A 54 8.67 7.84 2.02
CA GLY A 54 7.30 7.46 1.68
C GLY A 54 7.06 5.96 1.40
N LEU A 55 8.04 5.09 1.62
CA LEU A 55 7.90 3.62 1.45
C LEU A 55 6.85 2.99 2.38
N ASN A 56 6.41 3.72 3.38
CA ASN A 56 5.37 3.34 4.32
C ASN A 56 3.92 3.56 3.79
N PHE A 57 3.80 4.07 2.55
CA PHE A 57 2.55 4.26 1.80
C PHE A 57 2.56 3.43 0.50
N GLN A 58 2.59 2.12 0.65
CA GLN A 58 2.73 1.19 -0.48
C GLN A 58 1.44 1.12 -1.32
N VAL A 59 0.27 1.25 -0.67
CA VAL A 59 -1.04 1.31 -1.34
C VAL A 59 -1.11 2.51 -2.28
N GLU A 60 -0.77 3.72 -1.81
CA GLU A 60 -0.80 4.93 -2.64
C GLU A 60 0.27 4.92 -3.72
N HIS A 61 1.44 4.31 -3.44
CA HIS A 61 2.49 4.16 -4.42
C HIS A 61 2.04 3.34 -5.64
N GLN A 62 1.34 2.22 -5.39
CA GLN A 62 0.82 1.36 -6.45
C GLN A 62 -0.40 1.97 -7.16
N LEU A 63 -1.31 2.61 -6.42
CA LEU A 63 -2.48 3.30 -6.98
C LEU A 63 -2.09 4.51 -7.84
N PHE A 64 -1.05 5.25 -7.43
CA PHE A 64 -0.67 6.53 -8.04
C PHE A 64 0.84 6.62 -8.34
N PRO A 65 1.37 5.78 -9.26
CA PRO A 65 2.81 5.67 -9.53
C PRO A 65 3.44 6.95 -10.10
N LYS A 66 2.62 7.87 -10.63
CA LYS A 66 3.07 9.16 -11.19
C LYS A 66 3.01 10.31 -10.18
N ILE A 67 2.53 10.08 -8.96
CA ILE A 67 2.42 11.12 -7.92
C ILE A 67 3.60 10.99 -6.96
N SER A 68 4.26 12.12 -6.67
CA SER A 68 5.35 12.17 -5.70
C SER A 68 4.87 11.82 -4.28
N HIS A 69 5.69 11.07 -3.56
CA HIS A 69 5.41 10.54 -2.21
C HIS A 69 5.07 11.61 -1.17
N VAL A 70 5.43 12.87 -1.40
CA VAL A 70 5.04 14.00 -0.55
C VAL A 70 3.52 14.16 -0.43
N HIS A 71 2.76 13.66 -1.41
CA HIS A 71 1.29 13.71 -1.42
C HIS A 71 0.63 12.47 -0.81
N TYR A 72 1.38 11.39 -0.58
CA TYR A 72 0.83 10.14 -0.06
C TYR A 72 0.09 10.28 1.28
N PRO A 73 0.48 11.16 2.23
CA PRO A 73 -0.30 11.37 3.45
C PRO A 73 -1.70 11.94 3.19
N ALA A 74 -1.86 12.79 2.18
CA ALA A 74 -3.15 13.34 1.80
C ALA A 74 -3.99 12.30 1.06
N LEU A 75 -3.37 11.58 0.12
CA LEU A 75 -4.02 10.49 -0.62
C LEU A 75 -4.48 9.36 0.33
N ASN A 76 -3.70 9.01 1.34
CA ASN A 76 -4.08 7.99 2.31
C ASN A 76 -5.38 8.32 3.05
N ARG A 77 -5.61 9.61 3.34
CA ARG A 77 -6.87 10.04 3.95
C ARG A 77 -8.05 9.88 2.99
N ILE A 78 -7.84 10.22 1.71
CA ILE A 78 -8.87 10.09 0.67
C ILE A 78 -9.19 8.61 0.42
N VAL A 79 -8.18 7.77 0.20
CA VAL A 79 -8.34 6.32 -0.01
C VAL A 79 -9.08 5.69 1.17
N LYS A 80 -8.69 5.99 2.41
CA LYS A 80 -9.39 5.50 3.62
C LYS A 80 -10.83 6.00 3.74
N GLN A 81 -11.15 7.19 3.23
CA GLN A 81 -12.53 7.70 3.22
C GLN A 81 -13.38 7.01 2.14
N THR A 82 -12.79 6.73 0.97
CA THR A 82 -13.46 6.08 -0.15
C THR A 82 -13.72 4.60 0.10
N CYS A 83 -12.79 3.90 0.77
CA CYS A 83 -12.88 2.46 1.05
C CYS A 83 -13.61 2.13 2.37
N ARG A 84 -14.54 2.99 2.80
CA ARG A 84 -15.40 2.73 3.96
C ARG A 84 -16.58 1.83 3.65
#